data_AF-A0A4U7EEP1-F1
#
_entry.id   AF-A0A4U7EEP1-F1
#
_cell.length_a   1.000
_cell.length_b   1.000
_cell.length_c   1.000
_cell.angle_alpha   90.00
_cell.angle_beta   90.00
_cell.angle_gamma   90.00
#
_symmetry.space_group_name_H-M   'P 1'
#
loop_
_entity.id
_entity.type
_entity.pdbx_description
1 polymer ?
#
loop_
_entity_poly.entity_id
_entity_poly.type
_entity_poly.pdbx_seq_one_letter_code
_entity_poly.pdbx_strand_id
1 'polypeptide(L)'
;MTEESRADRRSPVGEPVVRADPAVTGDRAADAVGFDPSDPDSVAEAAETVARFAAGDVGDDDNVLMLRGAAACAALVRGVGSYKEAAERAGEGVSVAFIRKWARVHDLPQAVRRQVANGRIAPSAAKHVARLGGRDRYLLAWAAIDGDLTVREVRAVASAVNDGADIETAVRDAGVELGRLQLRLPPETYVELRRRASMENVEPGALVADALDEYLSE
;
A
#
# COMPACT_ATOMS: atom_id res chain seq x y z
N MET A 1 -26.77 -7.08 8.35
CA MET A 1 -25.85 -8.16 8.77
C MET A 1 -24.54 -7.94 8.02
N THR A 2 -23.84 -6.87 8.39
CA THR A 2 -22.55 -6.89 9.13
C THR A 2 -21.42 -7.37 8.25
N GLU A 3 -21.11 -6.60 7.21
CA GLU A 3 -19.84 -6.70 6.51
C GLU A 3 -18.86 -5.79 7.27
N GLU A 4 -18.01 -6.40 8.09
CA GLU A 4 -16.83 -5.77 8.68
C GLU A 4 -16.12 -4.96 7.59
N SER A 5 -16.00 -3.64 7.79
CA SER A 5 -15.28 -2.81 6.85
C SER A 5 -13.85 -3.34 6.73
N ARG A 6 -13.47 -3.85 5.55
CA ARG A 6 -12.11 -4.29 5.18
C ARG A 6 -11.03 -3.20 5.26
N ALA A 7 -11.33 -2.08 5.92
CA ALA A 7 -10.46 -0.94 6.19
C ALA A 7 -9.86 -0.97 7.62
N ASP A 8 -9.88 -2.11 8.29
CA ASP A 8 -9.40 -2.19 9.66
C ASP A 8 -7.87 -2.12 9.74
N ARG A 9 -7.37 -1.24 10.61
CA ARG A 9 -5.97 -0.79 10.68
C ARG A 9 -4.97 -1.84 11.19
N ARG A 10 -5.39 -3.09 11.37
CA ARG A 10 -4.54 -4.13 11.96
C ARG A 10 -4.35 -5.24 10.93
N SER A 11 -3.39 -5.03 10.01
CA SER A 11 -2.75 -6.19 9.37
C SER A 11 -2.11 -7.03 10.47
N PRO A 12 -2.25 -8.37 10.45
CA PRO A 12 -1.60 -9.23 11.43
C PRO A 12 -0.09 -9.02 11.39
N VAL A 13 0.51 -9.16 12.56
CA VAL A 13 1.94 -9.08 12.83
C VAL A 13 2.36 -10.45 13.30
N GLY A 14 3.49 -10.94 12.81
CA GLY A 14 3.88 -12.35 12.90
C GLY A 14 3.55 -13.17 11.63
N GLU A 15 2.57 -12.76 10.83
CA GLU A 15 2.31 -13.41 9.53
C GLU A 15 3.08 -12.71 8.39
N PRO A 16 3.82 -13.44 7.53
CA PRO A 16 4.62 -12.85 6.47
C PRO A 16 3.80 -11.94 5.55
N VAL A 17 4.06 -10.64 5.67
CA VAL A 17 3.37 -9.51 5.03
C VAL A 17 3.35 -9.63 3.50
N VAL A 18 4.31 -10.38 2.96
CA VAL A 18 4.46 -10.80 1.57
C VAL A 18 5.04 -12.21 1.57
N ARG A 19 4.24 -13.25 1.81
CA ARG A 19 4.71 -14.59 1.43
C ARG A 19 4.81 -14.63 -0.10
N ALA A 20 6.02 -14.91 -0.58
CA ALA A 20 6.27 -15.95 -1.58
C ALA A 20 5.38 -15.90 -2.82
N ASP A 21 5.28 -14.75 -3.47
CA ASP A 21 5.07 -14.76 -4.90
C ASP A 21 6.47 -14.65 -5.52
N PRO A 22 7.03 -15.72 -6.09
CA PRO A 22 8.30 -15.66 -6.81
C PRO A 22 8.30 -14.56 -7.90
N ALA A 23 7.12 -14.16 -8.40
CA ALA A 23 6.96 -13.05 -9.31
C ALA A 23 7.18 -11.66 -8.67
N VAL A 24 7.15 -11.55 -7.34
CA VAL A 24 7.32 -10.32 -6.55
C VAL A 24 8.65 -10.28 -5.80
N THR A 25 9.06 -11.39 -5.16
CA THR A 25 10.25 -11.41 -4.28
C THR A 25 11.49 -12.05 -4.90
N GLY A 26 11.37 -12.82 -5.99
CA GLY A 26 12.50 -13.53 -6.61
C GLY A 26 13.32 -14.36 -5.60
N ASP A 27 14.65 -14.34 -5.75
CA ASP A 27 15.61 -15.03 -4.85
C ASP A 27 15.67 -14.48 -3.41
N ARG A 28 14.98 -13.36 -3.13
CA ARG A 28 15.04 -12.64 -1.84
C ARG A 28 14.02 -13.09 -0.80
N ALA A 29 13.39 -14.25 -1.02
CA ALA A 29 12.40 -14.82 -0.09
C ALA A 29 12.97 -15.10 1.31
N ALA A 30 14.30 -15.29 1.44
CA ALA A 30 14.98 -15.51 2.72
C ALA A 30 15.03 -14.26 3.62
N ASP A 31 14.96 -13.05 3.05
CA ASP A 31 14.92 -11.79 3.80
C ASP A 31 13.49 -11.39 4.24
N ALA A 32 12.49 -12.16 3.82
CA ALA A 32 11.08 -11.98 4.14
C ALA A 32 10.66 -12.70 5.45
N VAL A 33 11.59 -12.82 6.40
CA VAL A 33 11.28 -13.26 7.78
C VAL A 33 10.44 -12.17 8.43
N GLY A 34 9.23 -12.54 8.87
CA GLY A 34 8.33 -11.66 9.60
C GLY A 34 8.78 -11.48 11.05
N PHE A 35 8.42 -10.35 11.65
CA PHE A 35 8.63 -10.11 13.08
C PHE A 35 7.38 -10.53 13.86
N ASP A 36 7.57 -11.33 14.92
CA ASP A 36 6.52 -11.71 15.86
C ASP A 36 6.57 -10.77 17.09
N PRO A 37 5.59 -9.88 17.28
CA PRO A 37 5.61 -8.95 18.40
C PRO A 37 5.27 -9.60 19.75
N SER A 38 4.84 -10.86 19.77
CA SER A 38 4.63 -11.61 21.01
C SER A 38 5.88 -12.36 21.46
N ASP A 39 6.90 -12.47 20.60
CA ASP A 39 8.20 -13.07 20.89
C ASP A 39 9.24 -11.99 21.28
N PRO A 40 9.75 -11.99 22.53
CA PRO A 40 10.75 -11.02 22.97
C PRO A 40 12.03 -10.98 22.13
N ASP A 41 12.47 -12.12 21.59
CA ASP A 41 13.68 -12.20 20.76
C ASP A 41 13.43 -11.54 19.40
N SER A 42 12.29 -11.82 18.78
CA SER A 42 11.86 -11.16 17.55
C SER A 42 11.63 -9.65 17.74
N VAL A 43 11.12 -9.20 18.91
CA VAL A 43 11.03 -7.77 19.25
C VAL A 43 12.41 -7.12 19.39
N ALA A 44 13.40 -7.83 19.93
CA ALA A 44 14.77 -7.34 19.98
C ALA A 44 15.38 -7.19 18.57
N GLU A 45 15.18 -8.19 17.69
CA GLU A 45 15.59 -8.11 16.27
C GLU A 45 14.90 -6.95 15.54
N ALA A 46 13.62 -6.72 15.84
CA ALA A 46 12.87 -5.60 15.29
C ALA A 46 13.51 -4.26 15.71
N ALA A 47 13.91 -4.10 16.97
CA ALA A 47 14.59 -2.90 17.45
C ALA A 47 15.91 -2.64 16.72
N GLU A 48 16.75 -3.66 16.56
CA GLU A 48 18.01 -3.57 15.82
C GLU A 48 17.80 -3.23 14.34
N THR A 49 16.76 -3.81 13.74
CA THR A 49 16.38 -3.53 12.34
C THR A 49 15.89 -2.10 12.18
N VAL A 50 15.09 -1.57 13.12
CA VAL A 50 14.64 -0.17 13.11
C VAL A 50 15.83 0.78 13.27
N ALA A 51 16.80 0.46 14.13
CA ALA A 51 18.00 1.27 14.31
C ALA A 51 18.81 1.42 13.00
N ARG A 52 19.12 0.29 12.35
CA ARG A 52 19.80 0.27 11.03
C ARG A 52 18.99 1.00 9.96
N PHE A 53 17.67 0.80 9.97
CA PHE A 53 16.79 1.45 9.01
C PHE A 53 16.79 2.98 9.17
N ALA A 54 16.80 3.48 10.41
CA ALA A 54 16.88 4.91 10.68
C ALA A 54 18.25 5.51 10.34
N ALA A 55 19.33 4.72 10.43
CA ALA A 55 20.69 5.14 10.09
C ALA A 55 20.93 5.28 8.58
N GLY A 56 20.01 4.79 7.73
CA GLY A 56 20.14 4.84 6.28
C GLY A 56 20.94 3.69 5.68
N ASP A 57 21.14 2.60 6.41
CA ASP A 57 21.78 1.37 5.91
C ASP A 57 20.94 0.64 4.84
N VAL A 58 19.74 1.14 4.58
CA VAL A 58 18.81 0.69 3.56
C VAL A 58 18.88 1.71 2.42
N GLY A 59 19.56 1.37 1.32
CA GLY A 59 19.61 2.24 0.14
C GLY A 59 18.19 2.57 -0.35
N ASP A 60 17.98 3.79 -0.85
CA ASP A 60 16.66 4.30 -1.27
C ASP A 60 15.97 3.45 -2.37
N ASP A 61 16.71 2.55 -3.03
CA ASP A 61 16.24 1.71 -4.14
C ASP A 61 15.73 0.31 -3.74
N ASP A 62 15.88 -0.11 -2.48
CA ASP A 62 15.41 -1.46 -2.06
C ASP A 62 14.04 -1.42 -1.38
N ASN A 63 12.99 -1.47 -2.21
CA ASN A 63 11.60 -1.50 -1.78
C ASN A 63 11.28 -2.61 -0.76
N VAL A 64 11.93 -3.77 -0.86
CA VAL A 64 11.70 -4.90 0.03
C VAL A 64 12.32 -4.64 1.39
N LEU A 65 13.54 -4.12 1.42
CA LEU A 65 14.23 -3.74 2.65
C LEU A 65 13.51 -2.59 3.38
N MET A 66 12.97 -1.63 2.62
CA MET A 66 12.09 -0.57 3.16
C MET A 66 10.82 -1.14 3.80
N LEU A 67 10.18 -2.12 3.17
CA LEU A 67 8.99 -2.79 3.72
C LEU A 67 9.33 -3.66 4.95
N ARG A 68 10.52 -4.27 5.00
CA ARG A 68 11.01 -4.97 6.20
C ARG A 68 11.22 -3.99 7.35
N GLY A 69 11.84 -2.83 7.10
CA GLY A 69 11.97 -1.76 8.09
C GLY A 69 10.62 -1.25 8.62
N ALA A 70 9.63 -1.12 7.73
CA ALA A 70 8.26 -0.79 8.11
C ALA A 70 7.61 -1.89 8.99
N ALA A 71 7.82 -3.16 8.66
CA ALA A 71 7.35 -4.28 9.47
C ALA A 71 8.02 -4.33 10.86
N ALA A 72 9.33 -4.06 10.93
CA ALA A 72 10.06 -3.96 12.18
C ALA A 72 9.49 -2.82 13.06
N CYS A 73 9.19 -1.66 12.49
CA CYS A 73 8.56 -0.55 13.22
C CYS A 73 7.19 -0.95 13.79
N ALA A 74 6.36 -1.64 13.01
CA ALA A 74 5.04 -2.08 13.46
C ALA A 74 5.14 -3.16 14.55
N ALA A 75 6.00 -4.16 14.38
CA ALA A 75 6.21 -5.21 15.37
C ALA A 75 6.78 -4.67 16.68
N LEU A 76 7.79 -3.78 16.60
CA LEU A 76 8.38 -3.17 17.78
C LEU A 76 7.34 -2.40 18.61
N VAL A 77 6.53 -1.55 17.97
CA VAL A 77 5.46 -0.80 18.67
C VAL A 77 4.43 -1.72 19.29
N ARG A 78 4.05 -2.80 18.59
CA ARG A 78 3.05 -3.75 19.11
C ARG A 78 3.60 -4.63 20.23
N GLY A 79 4.89 -4.97 20.20
CA GLY A 79 5.54 -5.77 21.22
C GLY A 79 5.83 -5.01 22.51
N VAL A 80 6.22 -3.73 22.41
CA VAL A 80 6.49 -2.89 23.60
C VAL A 80 5.25 -2.13 24.09
N GLY A 81 4.22 -1.97 23.24
CA GLY A 81 2.93 -1.38 23.63
C GLY A 81 2.83 0.15 23.45
N SER A 82 3.94 0.86 23.20
CA SER A 82 3.90 2.30 22.92
C SER A 82 4.95 2.76 21.93
N TYR A 83 4.65 3.85 21.20
CA TYR A 83 5.63 4.46 20.29
C TYR A 83 6.83 5.07 21.03
N LYS A 84 6.64 5.50 22.28
CA LYS A 84 7.72 6.11 23.08
C LYS A 84 8.74 5.04 23.47
N GLU A 85 8.28 3.94 24.04
CA GLU A 85 9.13 2.80 24.39
C GLU A 85 9.76 2.18 23.15
N ALA A 86 9.04 2.13 22.02
CA ALA A 86 9.61 1.65 20.76
C ALA A 86 10.81 2.51 20.30
N ALA A 87 10.70 3.84 20.43
CA ALA A 87 11.80 4.74 20.09
C ALA A 87 12.99 4.59 21.06
N GLU A 88 12.72 4.52 22.37
CA GLU A 88 13.74 4.27 23.39
C GLU A 88 14.45 2.93 23.17
N ARG A 89 13.71 1.88 22.81
CA ARG A 89 14.23 0.54 22.57
C ARG A 89 15.05 0.44 21.28
N ALA A 90 14.70 1.20 20.25
CA ALA A 90 15.43 1.24 18.97
C ALA A 90 16.75 2.05 19.06
N GLY A 91 16.95 2.81 20.13
CA GLY A 91 18.20 3.50 20.41
C GLY A 91 18.25 4.97 19.95
N GLU A 92 19.39 5.61 20.22
CA GLU A 92 19.60 7.02 19.91
C GLU A 92 19.52 7.29 18.40
N GLY A 93 18.86 8.38 18.02
CA GLY A 93 18.65 8.75 16.61
C GLY A 93 17.32 8.27 16.02
N VAL A 94 16.61 7.35 16.67
CA VAL A 94 15.27 6.91 16.23
C VAL A 94 14.18 7.72 16.91
N SER A 95 13.37 8.43 16.12
CA SER A 95 12.26 9.24 16.66
C SER A 95 10.92 8.51 16.66
N VAL A 96 10.04 8.88 17.60
CA VAL A 96 8.62 8.48 17.60
C VAL A 96 7.95 8.76 16.26
N ALA A 97 8.27 9.90 15.63
CA ALA A 97 7.71 10.29 14.35
C ALA A 97 8.18 9.37 13.20
N PHE A 98 9.43 8.90 13.25
CA PHE A 98 9.96 7.93 12.30
C PHE A 98 9.22 6.59 12.41
N ILE A 99 9.15 6.02 13.61
CA ILE A 99 8.48 4.73 13.87
C ILE A 99 7.01 4.81 13.48
N ARG A 100 6.29 5.87 13.89
CA ARG A 100 4.88 6.06 13.54
C ARG A 100 4.64 6.11 12.05
N LYS A 101 5.51 6.81 11.32
CA LYS A 101 5.41 6.94 9.86
C LYS A 101 5.53 5.57 9.18
N TRP A 102 6.53 4.79 9.55
CA TRP A 102 6.81 3.50 8.91
C TRP A 102 5.89 2.37 9.37
N ALA A 103 5.47 2.36 10.64
CA ALA A 103 4.43 1.44 11.10
C ALA A 103 3.12 1.61 10.30
N ARG A 104 2.73 2.85 9.98
CA ARG A 104 1.55 3.11 9.12
C ARG A 104 1.71 2.61 7.68
N VAL A 105 2.94 2.60 7.15
CA VAL A 105 3.23 2.02 5.82
C VAL A 105 3.01 0.51 5.84
N HIS A 106 3.41 -0.16 6.91
CA HIS A 106 3.11 -1.58 7.11
C HIS A 106 1.59 -1.83 7.25
N ASP A 107 0.87 -0.92 7.91
CA ASP A 107 -0.59 -1.00 8.05
C ASP A 107 -1.36 -0.61 6.77
N LEU A 108 -0.69 -0.34 5.65
CA LEU A 108 -1.35 -0.21 4.35
C LEU A 108 -2.00 -1.55 3.95
N PRO A 109 -3.12 -1.52 3.20
CA PRO A 109 -3.72 -2.75 2.70
C PRO A 109 -2.71 -3.58 1.90
N GLN A 110 -2.82 -4.91 2.00
CA GLN A 110 -1.90 -5.84 1.33
C GLN A 110 -1.79 -5.58 -0.17
N ALA A 111 -2.92 -5.28 -0.83
CA ALA A 111 -2.96 -4.96 -2.26
C ALA A 111 -2.07 -3.75 -2.61
N VAL A 112 -2.03 -2.73 -1.74
CA VAL A 112 -1.17 -1.55 -1.90
C VAL A 112 0.29 -1.90 -1.60
N ARG A 113 0.56 -2.65 -0.52
CA ARG A 113 1.92 -3.08 -0.17
C ARG A 113 2.58 -3.92 -1.28
N ARG A 114 1.81 -4.74 -2.01
CA ARG A 114 2.33 -5.47 -3.19
C ARG A 114 2.80 -4.54 -4.30
N GLN A 115 2.12 -3.41 -4.51
CA GLN A 115 2.56 -2.43 -5.51
C GLN A 115 3.84 -1.70 -5.10
N VAL A 116 4.00 -1.46 -3.80
CA VAL A 116 5.26 -0.92 -3.25
C VAL A 116 6.40 -1.92 -3.44
N ALA A 117 6.17 -3.19 -3.09
CA ALA A 117 7.16 -4.25 -3.28
C ALA A 117 7.59 -4.40 -4.76
N ASN A 118 6.63 -4.30 -5.69
CA ASN A 118 6.86 -4.36 -7.13
C ASN A 118 7.45 -3.07 -7.74
N GLY A 119 7.71 -2.04 -6.94
CA GLY A 119 8.24 -0.76 -7.40
C GLY A 119 7.28 0.10 -8.23
N ARG A 120 5.99 -0.27 -8.30
CA ARG A 120 4.96 0.56 -8.95
C ARG A 120 4.56 1.77 -8.11
N ILE A 121 4.77 1.70 -6.79
CA ILE A 121 4.60 2.83 -5.88
C ILE A 121 5.90 2.97 -5.08
N ALA A 122 6.59 4.10 -5.24
CA ALA A 122 7.79 4.36 -4.45
C ALA A 122 7.48 4.37 -2.93
N PRO A 123 8.35 3.85 -2.05
CA PRO A 123 8.19 3.93 -0.59
C PRO A 123 7.98 5.36 -0.08
N SER A 124 8.64 6.32 -0.75
CA SER A 124 8.50 7.76 -0.51
C SER A 124 7.10 8.30 -0.85
N ALA A 125 6.37 7.69 -1.79
CA ALA A 125 4.95 7.96 -2.03
C ALA A 125 4.06 7.20 -1.05
N ALA A 126 4.38 5.93 -0.76
CA ALA A 126 3.59 5.06 0.13
C ALA A 126 3.40 5.66 1.54
N LYS A 127 4.42 6.32 2.10
CA LYS A 127 4.29 7.03 3.39
C LYS A 127 3.23 8.14 3.39
N HIS A 128 2.92 8.72 2.22
CA HIS A 128 1.89 9.73 2.08
C HIS A 128 0.50 9.09 1.95
N VAL A 129 0.37 8.01 1.18
CA VAL A 129 -0.84 7.17 1.14
C VAL A 129 -1.23 6.69 2.54
N ALA A 130 -0.24 6.26 3.33
CA ALA A 130 -0.42 5.76 4.69
C ALA A 130 -0.95 6.81 5.70
N ARG A 131 -0.97 8.10 5.32
CA ARG A 131 -1.58 9.16 6.12
C ARG A 131 -3.10 9.13 6.07
N LEU A 132 -3.68 8.60 5.00
CA LEU A 132 -5.13 8.53 4.80
C LEU A 132 -5.73 7.35 5.56
N GLY A 133 -7.06 7.35 5.71
CA GLY A 133 -7.83 6.25 6.29
C GLY A 133 -8.76 5.62 5.26
N GLY A 134 -9.37 4.49 5.61
CA GLY A 134 -10.49 3.96 4.84
C GLY A 134 -10.17 3.62 3.37
N ARG A 135 -11.17 3.84 2.53
CA ARG A 135 -11.12 3.64 1.07
C ARG A 135 -10.11 4.54 0.38
N ASP A 136 -9.84 5.73 0.93
CA ASP A 136 -8.98 6.74 0.30
C ASP A 136 -7.54 6.26 0.11
N ARG A 137 -7.07 5.33 0.95
CA ARG A 137 -5.77 4.66 0.77
C ARG A 137 -5.69 3.92 -0.56
N TYR A 138 -6.77 3.25 -0.96
CA TYR A 138 -6.84 2.57 -2.24
C TYR A 138 -6.92 3.58 -3.37
N LEU A 139 -7.82 4.56 -3.28
CA LEU A 139 -8.02 5.55 -4.33
C LEU A 139 -6.75 6.33 -4.64
N LEU A 140 -6.02 6.79 -3.63
CA LEU A 140 -4.74 7.48 -3.85
C LEU A 140 -3.64 6.54 -4.36
N ALA A 141 -3.58 5.29 -3.89
CA ALA A 141 -2.60 4.33 -4.37
C ALA A 141 -2.80 4.00 -5.86
N TRP A 142 -4.05 3.78 -6.28
CA TRP A 142 -4.38 3.50 -7.67
C TRP A 142 -4.21 4.74 -8.54
N ALA A 143 -4.63 5.92 -8.08
CA ALA A 143 -4.35 7.17 -8.77
C ALA A 143 -2.85 7.41 -9.00
N ALA A 144 -2.01 7.04 -8.04
CA ALA A 144 -0.56 7.16 -8.20
C ALA A 144 -0.02 6.26 -9.32
N ILE A 145 -0.61 5.10 -9.55
CA ILE A 145 -0.21 4.17 -10.61
C ILE A 145 -0.82 4.60 -11.95
N ASP A 146 -2.14 4.81 -12.00
CA ASP A 146 -2.88 5.07 -13.23
C ASP A 146 -2.53 6.46 -13.82
N GLY A 147 -2.22 7.41 -12.95
CA GLY A 147 -1.82 8.77 -13.30
C GLY A 147 -0.32 9.03 -13.31
N ASP A 148 0.52 8.01 -13.04
CA ASP A 148 1.98 8.15 -12.87
C ASP A 148 2.37 9.33 -11.96
N LEU A 149 1.66 9.47 -10.83
CA LEU A 149 1.84 10.63 -9.96
C LEU A 149 3.21 10.62 -9.32
N THR A 150 3.87 11.77 -9.36
CA THR A 150 5.10 11.99 -8.61
C THR A 150 4.84 11.94 -7.11
N VAL A 151 5.89 11.66 -6.33
CA VAL A 151 5.84 11.70 -4.85
C VAL A 151 5.30 13.06 -4.34
N ARG A 152 5.60 14.15 -5.05
CA ARG A 152 5.13 15.49 -4.71
C ARG A 152 3.62 15.63 -4.89
N GLU A 153 3.07 15.09 -5.97
CA GLU A 153 1.63 15.09 -6.23
C GLU A 153 0.89 14.19 -5.24
N VAL A 154 1.39 12.97 -5.00
CA VAL A 154 0.83 12.07 -3.97
C VAL A 154 0.81 12.76 -2.59
N ARG A 155 1.88 13.49 -2.24
CA ARG A 155 1.92 14.29 -1.01
C ARG A 155 0.88 15.40 -1.00
N ALA A 156 0.73 16.12 -2.12
CA ALA A 156 -0.21 17.23 -2.23
C ALA A 156 -1.65 16.75 -2.05
N VAL A 157 -2.04 15.69 -2.76
CA VAL A 157 -3.36 15.05 -2.64
C VAL A 157 -3.60 14.57 -1.21
N ALA A 158 -2.64 13.84 -0.62
CA ALA A 158 -2.78 13.36 0.74
C ALA A 158 -2.90 14.50 1.78
N SER A 159 -2.25 15.64 1.54
CA SER A 159 -2.41 16.81 2.41
C SER A 159 -3.79 17.45 2.22
N ALA A 160 -4.24 17.67 0.99
CA ALA A 160 -5.56 18.24 0.72
C ALA A 160 -6.69 17.43 1.38
N VAL A 161 -6.63 16.10 1.30
CA VAL A 161 -7.62 15.21 1.95
C VAL A 161 -7.55 15.30 3.47
N ASN A 162 -6.35 15.35 4.06
CA ASN A 162 -6.22 15.58 5.50
C ASN A 162 -6.73 16.97 5.93
N ASP A 163 -6.71 17.95 5.04
CA ASP A 163 -7.24 19.30 5.25
C ASP A 163 -8.76 19.39 4.96
N GLY A 164 -9.41 18.26 4.66
CA GLY A 164 -10.86 18.12 4.53
C GLY A 164 -11.39 18.08 3.10
N ALA A 165 -10.52 18.05 2.08
CA ALA A 165 -10.97 17.86 0.71
C ALA A 165 -11.45 16.42 0.47
N ASP A 166 -12.43 16.27 -0.42
CA ASP A 166 -12.82 14.97 -0.95
C ASP A 166 -11.69 14.36 -1.81
N ILE A 167 -11.46 13.06 -1.68
CA ILE A 167 -10.37 12.35 -2.36
C ILE A 167 -10.53 12.35 -3.88
N GLU A 168 -11.75 12.19 -4.40
CA GLU A 168 -11.99 12.17 -5.85
C GLU A 168 -11.69 13.54 -6.46
N THR A 169 -12.08 14.60 -5.75
CA THR A 169 -11.78 15.98 -6.13
C THR A 169 -10.28 16.25 -6.09
N ALA A 170 -9.60 15.90 -5.01
CA ALA A 170 -8.16 16.14 -4.87
C ALA A 170 -7.33 15.38 -5.92
N VAL A 171 -7.73 14.16 -6.27
CA VAL A 171 -7.09 13.36 -7.33
C VAL A 171 -7.36 13.96 -8.71
N ARG A 172 -8.59 14.43 -8.96
CA ARG A 172 -8.95 15.11 -10.22
C ARG A 172 -8.16 16.41 -10.42
N ASP A 173 -7.96 17.18 -9.36
CA ASP A 173 -7.14 18.40 -9.40
C ASP A 173 -5.65 18.10 -9.71
N ALA A 174 -5.20 16.88 -9.39
CA ALA A 174 -3.90 16.36 -9.81
C ALA A 174 -3.89 15.79 -11.24
N GLY A 175 -4.98 15.94 -12.00
CA GLY A 175 -5.07 15.52 -13.40
C GLY A 175 -5.42 14.05 -13.62
N VAL A 176 -5.87 13.34 -12.58
CA VAL A 176 -6.16 11.90 -12.66
C VAL A 176 -7.66 11.66 -12.56
N GLU A 177 -8.19 10.90 -13.53
CA GLU A 177 -9.59 10.47 -13.53
C GLU A 177 -9.69 9.06 -12.94
N LEU A 178 -10.16 8.97 -11.69
CA LEU A 178 -10.38 7.69 -11.02
C LEU A 178 -11.33 6.80 -11.85
N GLY A 179 -10.95 5.54 -12.02
CA GLY A 179 -11.73 4.55 -12.78
C GLY A 179 -11.45 4.55 -14.29
N ARG A 180 -10.68 5.52 -14.83
CA ARG A 180 -10.22 5.46 -16.22
C ARG A 180 -9.05 4.48 -16.32
N LEU A 181 -9.29 3.33 -16.95
CA LEU A 181 -8.30 2.28 -17.18
C LEU A 181 -8.09 2.03 -18.67
N GLN A 182 -6.83 1.88 -19.09
CA GLN A 182 -6.49 1.44 -20.43
C GLN A 182 -6.17 -0.06 -20.41
N LEU A 183 -6.98 -0.83 -21.14
CA LEU A 183 -6.87 -2.29 -21.20
C LEU A 183 -6.54 -2.76 -22.61
N ARG A 184 -5.77 -3.85 -22.70
CA ARG A 184 -5.53 -4.56 -23.96
C ARG A 184 -6.28 -5.88 -23.92
N LEU A 185 -7.29 -6.00 -24.78
CA LEU A 185 -8.08 -7.22 -24.90
C LEU A 185 -7.52 -8.12 -26.02
N PRO A 186 -7.68 -9.45 -25.92
CA PRO A 186 -7.48 -10.34 -27.06
C PRO A 186 -8.33 -9.89 -28.26
N PRO A 187 -7.84 -10.02 -29.51
CA PRO A 187 -8.55 -9.53 -30.69
C PRO A 187 -10.00 -10.02 -30.80
N GLU A 188 -10.25 -11.29 -30.47
CA GLU A 188 -11.58 -11.89 -30.50
C GLU A 188 -12.53 -11.25 -29.48
N THR A 189 -12.06 -11.09 -28.23
CA THR A 189 -12.81 -10.40 -27.15
C THR A 189 -13.09 -8.94 -27.51
N TYR A 190 -12.11 -8.25 -28.09
CA TYR A 190 -12.28 -6.87 -28.54
C TYR A 190 -13.37 -6.76 -29.62
N VAL A 191 -13.34 -7.64 -30.64
CA VAL A 191 -14.34 -7.64 -31.71
C VAL A 191 -15.73 -7.92 -31.16
N GLU A 192 -15.89 -8.91 -30.27
CA GLU A 192 -17.19 -9.24 -29.71
C GLU A 192 -17.72 -8.12 -28.80
N LEU A 193 -16.87 -7.52 -27.95
CA LEU A 193 -17.26 -6.36 -27.14
C LEU A 193 -17.76 -5.22 -28.02
N ARG A 194 -17.03 -4.89 -29.10
CA ARG A 194 -17.42 -3.82 -30.04
C ARG A 194 -18.70 -4.17 -30.80
N ARG A 195 -18.88 -5.43 -31.20
CA ARG A 195 -20.09 -5.91 -31.87
C ARG A 195 -21.31 -5.77 -30.97
N ARG A 196 -21.25 -6.27 -29.74
CA ARG A 196 -22.37 -6.18 -28.77
C ARG A 196 -22.70 -4.74 -28.41
N ALA A 197 -21.69 -3.95 -28.06
CA ALA A 197 -21.87 -2.53 -27.75
C ALA A 197 -22.58 -1.79 -28.91
N SER A 198 -22.19 -2.07 -30.17
CA SER A 198 -22.83 -1.48 -31.34
C SER A 198 -24.25 -1.98 -31.59
N MET A 199 -24.54 -3.25 -31.31
CA MET A 199 -25.88 -3.83 -31.51
C MET A 199 -26.87 -3.36 -30.44
N GLU A 200 -26.39 -3.14 -29.22
CA GLU A 200 -27.17 -2.66 -28.07
C GLU A 200 -27.20 -1.13 -27.96
N ASN A 201 -26.41 -0.44 -28.79
CA ASN A 201 -26.27 1.03 -28.81
C ASN A 201 -25.83 1.59 -27.44
N VAL A 202 -24.81 0.97 -26.85
CA VAL A 202 -24.20 1.38 -25.57
C VAL A 202 -22.68 1.52 -25.73
N GLU A 203 -22.05 2.23 -24.80
CA GLU A 203 -20.59 2.30 -24.75
C GLU A 203 -20.00 0.95 -24.30
N PRO A 204 -18.86 0.50 -24.87
CA PRO A 204 -18.19 -0.72 -24.43
C PRO A 204 -17.92 -0.78 -22.93
N GLY A 205 -17.66 0.38 -22.30
CA GLY A 205 -17.42 0.46 -20.86
C GLY A 205 -18.63 0.07 -20.01
N ALA A 206 -19.86 0.29 -20.50
CA ALA A 206 -21.07 -0.12 -19.79
C ALA A 206 -21.18 -1.65 -19.74
N LEU A 207 -20.96 -2.32 -20.88
CA LEU A 207 -20.95 -3.79 -20.94
C LEU A 207 -19.84 -4.39 -20.06
N VAL A 208 -18.68 -3.75 -20.01
CA VAL A 208 -17.58 -4.18 -19.13
C VAL A 208 -17.97 -3.99 -17.66
N ALA A 209 -18.61 -2.87 -17.30
CA ALA A 209 -19.07 -2.62 -15.93
C ALA A 209 -20.10 -3.68 -15.50
N ASP A 210 -21.12 -3.93 -16.33
CA ASP A 210 -22.16 -4.93 -16.05
C ASP A 210 -21.55 -6.33 -15.87
N ALA A 211 -20.61 -6.73 -16.74
CA ALA A 211 -19.93 -8.01 -16.64
C ALA A 211 -19.04 -8.13 -15.38
N LEU A 212 -18.42 -7.03 -14.93
CA LEU A 212 -17.64 -7.00 -13.69
C LEU A 212 -18.54 -7.03 -12.45
N ASP A 213 -19.67 -6.35 -12.48
CA ASP A 213 -20.66 -6.36 -11.40
C ASP A 213 -21.24 -7.77 -11.21
N GLU A 214 -21.51 -8.50 -12.30
CA GLU A 214 -21.90 -9.90 -12.26
C GLU A 214 -20.79 -10.77 -11.65
N TYR A 215 -19.55 -10.67 -12.14
CA TYR A 215 -18.42 -11.47 -11.68
C TYR A 215 -18.05 -11.23 -10.21
N LEU A 216 -18.14 -9.99 -9.72
CA LEU A 216 -17.77 -9.63 -8.34
C LEU A 216 -18.88 -9.89 -7.32
N SER A 217 -20.11 -10.14 -7.79
CA SER A 217 -21.24 -10.50 -6.94
C SER A 217 -21.33 -12.01 -6.64
N GLU A 218 -20.57 -12.84 -7.37
CA GLU A 218 -20.38 -14.28 -7.12
C GLU A 218 -19.32 -14.57 -6.04
#